data_AF-A0A9D0W3W6-F1
#
_entry.id   AF-A0A9D0W3W6-F1
#
_cell.length_a   1.000
_cell.length_b   1.000
_cell.length_c   1.000
_cell.angle_alpha   90.00
_cell.angle_beta   90.00
_cell.angle_gamma   90.00
#
_symmetry.space_group_name_H-M   'P 1'
#
loop_
_entity.id
_entity.type
_entity.pdbx_description
1 polymer ?
#
loop_
_entity_poly.entity_id
_entity_poly.type
_entity_poly.pdbx_seq_one_letter_code
_entity_poly.pdbx_strand_id
1 'polypeptide(L)'
;MRKKALEWFDSRSLLPSTDPRRTERPKRAILVATQVVEQSLDLDFDEMITEIAPIDLLLQRSGRLHRHQRPERPRTQAALHILLPESGSFDFGKTGSVYAPYILTRTRLSLGDSWTLPDDMRALVESVYGPESSNLSANVREQLATTRQLWDEQETALCHKAAVYLIPGPYPRAFQLDRAARVLFEDDESLQSYFSARTRHGHHTALVLIVDRVDWEAVSHSARAPSRRVLQQLMLQTVNLPRWWLRDIEAEDGFDPPM
;
A
#
# COMPACT_ATOMS: atom_id res chain seq x y z
N MET A 1 -11.63 -12.42 7.00
CA MET A 1 -11.24 -12.53 5.58
C MET A 1 -9.80 -13.03 5.38
N ARG A 2 -8.79 -12.41 6.02
CA ARG A 2 -7.36 -12.81 5.93
C ARG A 2 -7.10 -14.31 6.21
N LYS A 3 -7.80 -14.89 7.19
CA LYS A 3 -7.67 -16.31 7.57
C LYS A 3 -8.09 -17.27 6.44
N LYS A 4 -9.21 -16.99 5.76
CA LYS A 4 -9.72 -17.81 4.64
C LYS A 4 -8.84 -17.74 3.39
N ALA A 5 -8.31 -16.57 3.06
CA ALA A 5 -7.40 -16.42 1.92
C ALA A 5 -6.12 -17.24 2.11
N LEU A 6 -5.51 -17.17 3.30
CA LEU A 6 -4.35 -18.00 3.64
C LEU A 6 -4.70 -19.49 3.68
N GLU A 7 -5.86 -19.86 4.23
CA GLU A 7 -6.31 -21.26 4.22
C GLU A 7 -6.41 -21.81 2.78
N TRP A 8 -6.89 -21.04 1.82
CA TRP A 8 -7.10 -21.55 0.45
C TRP A 8 -5.88 -21.47 -0.45
N PHE A 9 -5.02 -20.47 -0.27
CA PHE A 9 -4.03 -20.12 -1.29
C PHE A 9 -2.57 -20.23 -0.85
N ASP A 10 -2.29 -20.64 0.39
CA ASP A 10 -0.91 -20.77 0.87
C ASP A 10 -0.28 -22.15 0.60
N SER A 11 1.01 -22.25 0.94
CA SER A 11 1.82 -23.46 0.78
C SER A 11 1.34 -24.68 1.56
N ARG A 12 0.48 -24.53 2.58
CA ARG A 12 -0.07 -25.68 3.34
C ARG A 12 -0.96 -26.57 2.48
N SER A 13 -1.45 -26.06 1.35
CA SER A 13 -2.17 -26.86 0.36
C SER A 13 -1.31 -27.94 -0.31
N LEU A 14 0.02 -27.82 -0.19
CA LEU A 14 1.00 -28.75 -0.76
C LEU A 14 1.51 -29.80 0.23
N LEU A 15 1.09 -29.73 1.49
CA LEU A 15 1.47 -30.72 2.50
C LEU A 15 0.89 -32.10 2.13
N PRO A 16 1.55 -33.20 2.54
CA PRO A 16 1.04 -34.55 2.36
C PRO A 16 -0.35 -34.71 2.98
N SER A 17 -1.18 -35.60 2.43
CA SER A 17 -2.55 -35.87 2.92
C SER A 17 -2.60 -36.32 4.39
N THR A 18 -1.47 -36.77 4.94
CA THR A 18 -1.30 -37.18 6.34
C THR A 18 -0.98 -36.04 7.29
N ASP A 19 -0.62 -34.84 6.80
CA ASP A 19 -0.29 -33.71 7.67
C ASP A 19 -1.58 -33.00 8.14
N PRO A 20 -1.82 -32.88 9.46
CA PRO A 20 -3.04 -32.27 9.99
C PRO A 20 -3.15 -30.77 9.70
N ARG A 21 -2.06 -30.11 9.27
CA ARG A 21 -2.05 -28.69 8.89
C ARG A 21 -2.40 -28.48 7.43
N ARG A 22 -2.51 -29.56 6.64
CA ARG A 22 -2.83 -29.48 5.22
C ARG A 22 -4.15 -28.75 5.03
N THR A 23 -4.14 -27.77 4.14
CA THR A 23 -5.35 -27.07 3.74
C THR A 23 -5.83 -27.56 2.38
N GLU A 24 -7.11 -27.44 2.10
CA GLU A 24 -7.67 -27.78 0.80
C GLU A 24 -7.80 -26.54 -0.06
N ARG A 25 -7.03 -26.50 -1.15
CA ARG A 25 -7.17 -25.47 -2.18
C ARG A 25 -8.46 -25.72 -2.97
N PRO A 26 -9.35 -24.72 -3.13
CA PRO A 26 -10.56 -24.88 -3.92
C PRO A 26 -10.25 -25.12 -5.40
N LYS A 27 -11.08 -25.91 -6.09
CA LYS A 27 -10.96 -26.14 -7.55
C LYS A 27 -11.03 -24.85 -8.37
N ARG A 28 -11.83 -23.88 -7.90
CA ARG A 28 -11.96 -22.54 -8.49
C ARG A 28 -12.32 -21.56 -7.38
N ALA A 29 -11.58 -20.46 -7.29
CA ALA A 29 -11.89 -19.36 -6.39
C ALA A 29 -11.31 -18.06 -6.97
N ILE A 30 -11.97 -16.93 -6.66
CA ILE A 30 -11.51 -15.59 -7.03
C ILE A 30 -11.32 -14.81 -5.74
N LEU A 31 -10.15 -14.22 -5.57
CA LEU A 31 -9.86 -13.29 -4.48
C LEU A 31 -9.80 -11.87 -5.03
N VAL A 32 -10.74 -11.03 -4.60
CA VAL A 32 -10.64 -9.58 -4.81
C VAL A 32 -10.01 -8.98 -3.56
N ALA A 33 -8.92 -8.25 -3.75
CA ALA A 33 -8.19 -7.63 -2.66
C ALA A 33 -7.51 -6.34 -3.12
N THR A 34 -7.22 -5.48 -2.15
CA THR A 34 -6.39 -4.28 -2.35
C THR A 34 -4.91 -4.65 -2.25
N GLN A 35 -4.04 -3.62 -2.23
CA GLN A 35 -2.58 -3.72 -2.09
C GLN A 35 -2.10 -4.59 -0.90
N VAL A 36 -2.97 -4.94 0.05
CA VAL A 36 -2.68 -5.84 1.18
C VAL A 36 -2.15 -7.22 0.72
N VAL A 37 -2.46 -7.66 -0.50
CA VAL A 37 -1.93 -8.93 -1.05
C VAL A 37 -0.42 -8.87 -1.38
N GLU A 38 0.13 -7.67 -1.53
CA GLU A 38 1.55 -7.47 -1.86
C GLU A 38 2.46 -7.82 -0.67
N GLN A 39 2.01 -7.53 0.55
CA GLN A 39 2.88 -7.54 1.73
C GLN A 39 2.76 -8.81 2.57
N SER A 40 3.87 -9.55 2.67
CA SER A 40 4.10 -10.60 3.68
C SER A 40 3.04 -11.71 3.75
N LEU A 41 2.29 -11.96 2.66
CA LEU A 41 1.38 -13.09 2.56
C LEU A 41 1.97 -14.16 1.62
N ASP A 42 1.99 -15.40 2.10
CA ASP A 42 2.37 -16.56 1.31
C ASP A 42 1.14 -17.01 0.51
N LEU A 43 0.97 -16.44 -0.69
CA LEU A 43 -0.17 -16.73 -1.57
C LEU A 43 0.32 -17.16 -2.95
N ASP A 44 -0.36 -18.15 -3.50
CA ASP A 44 -0.10 -18.70 -4.83
C ASP A 44 -1.36 -18.65 -5.69
N PHE A 45 -1.28 -17.94 -6.81
CA PHE A 45 -2.36 -17.78 -7.78
C PHE A 45 -1.96 -18.37 -9.15
N ASP A 46 -2.97 -18.84 -9.87
CA ASP A 46 -2.81 -19.40 -11.21
C ASP A 46 -2.81 -18.27 -12.27
N GLU A 47 -3.61 -17.22 -12.05
CA GLU A 47 -3.70 -16.01 -12.88
C GLU A 47 -3.95 -14.79 -11.96
N MET A 48 -3.58 -13.60 -12.43
CA MET A 48 -3.76 -12.35 -11.69
C MET A 48 -4.21 -11.23 -12.62
N ILE A 49 -5.21 -10.48 -12.17
CA ILE A 49 -5.67 -9.24 -12.80
C ILE A 49 -5.38 -8.10 -11.84
N THR A 50 -4.74 -7.04 -12.33
CA THR A 50 -4.31 -5.91 -11.53
C THR A 50 -4.50 -4.61 -12.27
N GLU A 51 -4.85 -3.54 -11.55
CA GLU A 51 -4.64 -2.18 -12.06
C GLU A 51 -3.14 -1.91 -12.27
N ILE A 52 -2.81 -0.97 -13.14
CA ILE A 52 -1.45 -0.47 -13.26
C ILE A 52 -0.95 0.04 -11.90
N ALA A 53 0.31 -0.23 -11.61
CA ALA A 53 1.01 0.25 -10.42
C ALA A 53 2.47 0.47 -10.81
N PRO A 54 3.28 1.13 -9.96
CA PRO A 54 4.72 1.14 -10.11
C PRO A 54 5.29 -0.25 -10.40
N ILE A 55 6.28 -0.33 -11.29
CA ILE A 55 6.79 -1.59 -11.84
C ILE A 55 7.29 -2.56 -10.76
N ASP A 56 7.89 -2.04 -9.70
CA ASP A 56 8.36 -2.81 -8.55
C ASP A 56 7.19 -3.45 -7.78
N LEU A 57 6.05 -2.76 -7.67
CA LEU A 57 4.83 -3.34 -7.09
C LEU A 57 4.20 -4.39 -8.00
N LEU A 58 4.22 -4.19 -9.32
CA LEU A 58 3.79 -5.21 -10.29
C LEU A 58 4.65 -6.47 -10.22
N LEU A 59 5.97 -6.32 -10.05
CA LEU A 59 6.90 -7.44 -9.83
C LEU A 59 6.67 -8.13 -8.47
N GLN A 60 6.35 -7.38 -7.41
CA GLN A 60 5.98 -7.97 -6.12
C GLN A 60 4.68 -8.76 -6.22
N ARG A 61 3.68 -8.23 -6.94
CA ARG A 61 2.40 -8.90 -7.24
C ARG A 61 2.63 -10.18 -8.06
N SER A 62 3.46 -10.12 -9.10
CA SER A 62 3.79 -11.29 -9.92
C SER A 62 4.52 -12.38 -9.13
N GLY A 63 5.23 -12.03 -8.05
CA GLY A 63 5.80 -13.00 -7.10
C GLY A 63 4.78 -13.84 -6.29
N ARG A 64 3.48 -13.63 -6.52
CA ARG A 64 2.37 -14.49 -6.04
C ARG A 64 1.78 -15.34 -7.16
N LEU A 65 2.12 -15.09 -8.41
CA LEU A 65 1.80 -15.98 -9.52
C LEU A 65 2.74 -17.16 -9.52
N HIS A 66 2.18 -18.36 -9.58
CA HIS A 66 2.93 -19.60 -9.68
C HIS A 66 4.01 -19.75 -8.60
N ARG A 67 3.75 -19.19 -7.42
CA ARG A 67 4.73 -19.01 -6.34
C ARG A 67 5.30 -20.34 -5.83
N HIS A 68 4.46 -21.37 -5.78
CA HIS A 68 4.89 -22.70 -5.36
C HIS A 68 4.86 -23.66 -6.54
N GLN A 69 5.80 -24.60 -6.58
CA GLN A 69 5.76 -25.66 -7.59
C GLN A 69 4.55 -26.56 -7.32
N ARG A 70 3.60 -26.53 -8.26
CA ARG A 70 2.35 -27.29 -8.19
C ARG A 70 2.27 -28.20 -9.41
N PRO A 71 2.10 -29.52 -9.21
CA PRO A 71 2.04 -30.47 -10.33
C PRO A 71 0.80 -30.29 -11.19
N GLU A 72 -0.31 -29.83 -10.59
CA GLU A 72 -1.58 -29.61 -11.28
C GLU A 72 -1.92 -28.11 -11.33
N ARG A 73 -1.75 -27.50 -12.52
CA ARG A 73 -2.21 -26.13 -12.83
C ARG A 73 -3.02 -26.12 -14.12
N PRO A 74 -4.04 -25.24 -14.23
CA PRO A 74 -4.79 -25.05 -15.47
C PRO A 74 -3.94 -24.51 -16.64
N ARG A 75 -2.88 -23.75 -16.33
CA ARG A 75 -1.94 -23.16 -17.30
C ARG A 75 -0.51 -23.41 -16.88
N THR A 76 0.36 -23.64 -17.86
CA THR A 76 1.80 -23.85 -17.68
C THR A 76 2.56 -22.54 -17.51
N GLN A 77 2.11 -21.47 -18.16
CA GLN A 77 2.71 -20.14 -18.06
C GLN A 77 1.90 -19.25 -17.10
N ALA A 78 2.61 -18.53 -16.24
CA ALA A 78 2.01 -17.49 -15.39
C ALA A 78 1.50 -16.33 -16.24
N ALA A 79 0.29 -15.85 -15.95
CA ALA A 79 -0.32 -14.72 -16.65
C ALA A 79 -0.66 -13.59 -15.68
N LEU A 80 -0.11 -12.41 -15.96
CA LEU A 80 -0.44 -11.16 -15.29
C LEU A 80 -1.18 -10.24 -16.27
N HIS A 81 -2.43 -9.94 -15.96
CA HIS A 81 -3.26 -9.04 -16.74
C HIS A 81 -3.26 -7.65 -16.09
N ILE A 82 -2.71 -6.66 -16.78
CA ILE A 82 -2.63 -5.29 -16.30
C ILE A 82 -3.73 -4.47 -16.96
N LEU A 83 -4.62 -3.90 -16.17
CA LEU A 83 -5.64 -2.97 -16.64
C LEU A 83 -4.98 -1.62 -16.91
N LEU A 84 -5.06 -1.20 -18.16
CA LEU A 84 -4.52 0.07 -18.64
C LEU A 84 -5.66 1.01 -19.02
N PRO A 85 -5.44 2.33 -18.90
CA PRO A 85 -6.30 3.32 -19.55
C PRO A 85 -6.41 3.04 -21.06
N GLU A 86 -7.48 3.57 -21.68
CA GLU A 86 -7.71 3.49 -23.11
C GLU A 86 -6.46 3.82 -23.95
N SER A 87 -6.37 3.24 -25.14
CA SER A 87 -5.19 3.33 -26.00
C SER A 87 -4.73 4.77 -26.20
N GLY A 88 -3.50 5.05 -25.76
CA GLY A 88 -2.87 6.38 -25.86
C GLY A 88 -3.22 7.35 -24.72
N SER A 89 -4.11 6.98 -23.81
CA SER A 89 -4.43 7.78 -22.62
C SER A 89 -3.44 7.55 -21.48
N PHE A 90 -3.08 8.65 -20.82
CA PHE A 90 -2.32 8.69 -19.56
C PHE A 90 -3.18 9.17 -18.39
N ASP A 91 -4.50 9.15 -18.55
CA ASP A 91 -5.44 9.32 -17.45
C ASP A 91 -5.56 8.02 -16.66
N PHE A 92 -4.91 7.97 -15.50
CA PHE A 92 -4.92 6.81 -14.61
C PHE A 92 -6.08 6.83 -13.62
N GLY A 93 -7.02 7.78 -13.72
CA GLY A 93 -8.16 7.91 -12.80
C GLY A 93 -7.73 7.88 -11.33
N LYS A 94 -8.44 7.09 -10.51
CA LYS A 94 -8.16 6.94 -9.07
C LYS A 94 -6.78 6.35 -8.78
N THR A 95 -6.23 5.52 -9.67
CA THR A 95 -4.86 4.99 -9.51
C THR A 95 -3.84 6.13 -9.51
N GLY A 96 -4.05 7.18 -10.30
CA GLY A 96 -3.22 8.38 -10.35
C GLY A 96 -3.27 9.26 -9.08
N SER A 97 -4.28 9.07 -8.23
CA SER A 97 -4.36 9.70 -6.90
C SER A 97 -3.58 8.92 -5.84
N VAL A 98 -3.33 7.64 -6.07
CA VAL A 98 -2.61 6.75 -5.12
C VAL A 98 -1.13 6.65 -5.45
N TYR A 99 -0.80 6.54 -6.74
CA TYR A 99 0.56 6.52 -7.25
C TYR A 99 0.71 7.67 -8.21
N ALA A 100 1.88 8.31 -8.22
CA ALA A 100 1.96 9.49 -9.04
C ALA A 100 1.93 9.18 -10.54
N PRO A 101 1.27 10.05 -11.32
CA PRO A 101 1.15 9.90 -12.77
C PRO A 101 2.49 9.77 -13.50
N TYR A 102 3.57 10.40 -13.02
CA TYR A 102 4.91 10.28 -13.62
C TYR A 102 5.42 8.84 -13.61
N ILE A 103 5.37 8.17 -12.45
CA ILE A 103 5.81 6.78 -12.30
C ILE A 103 4.90 5.81 -13.07
N LEU A 104 3.58 6.06 -13.06
CA LEU A 104 2.62 5.25 -13.83
C LEU A 104 2.83 5.37 -15.35
N THR A 105 3.12 6.58 -15.83
CA THR A 105 3.46 6.85 -17.23
C THR A 105 4.70 6.06 -17.64
N ARG A 106 5.78 6.16 -16.85
CA ARG A 106 7.02 5.41 -17.11
C ARG A 106 6.82 3.90 -17.03
N THR A 107 6.01 3.44 -16.08
CA THR A 107 5.67 2.02 -15.98
C THR A 107 4.94 1.55 -17.22
N ARG A 108 3.91 2.27 -17.67
CA ARG A 108 3.17 1.95 -18.90
C ARG A 108 4.09 1.82 -20.11
N LEU A 109 5.06 2.73 -20.27
CA LEU A 109 6.02 2.71 -21.37
C LEU A 109 7.02 1.54 -21.29
N SER A 110 7.23 1.00 -20.11
CA SER A 110 8.16 -0.12 -19.86
C SER A 110 7.48 -1.50 -19.98
N LEU A 111 6.16 -1.56 -20.09
CA LEU A 111 5.43 -2.83 -20.22
C LEU A 111 5.69 -3.44 -21.60
N GLY A 112 6.04 -4.72 -21.60
CA GLY A 112 6.09 -5.57 -22.80
C GLY A 112 5.13 -6.76 -22.67
N ASP A 113 5.16 -7.66 -23.65
CA ASP A 113 4.24 -8.80 -23.69
C ASP A 113 4.64 -9.95 -22.75
N SER A 114 5.90 -10.02 -22.33
CA SER A 114 6.40 -11.08 -21.46
C SER A 114 7.60 -10.63 -20.64
N TRP A 115 7.78 -11.25 -19.47
CA TRP A 115 8.93 -11.05 -18.58
C TRP A 115 9.59 -12.39 -18.27
N THR A 116 10.92 -12.41 -18.32
CA THR A 116 11.76 -13.51 -17.88
C THR A 116 12.33 -13.16 -16.51
N LEU A 117 11.71 -13.70 -15.45
CA LEU A 117 12.14 -13.45 -14.08
C LEU A 117 13.09 -14.56 -13.60
N PRO A 118 14.17 -14.24 -12.87
CA PRO A 118 14.51 -12.95 -12.27
C PRO A 118 15.27 -11.95 -13.18
N ASP A 119 15.67 -12.37 -14.38
CA ASP A 119 16.64 -11.64 -15.22
C ASP A 119 16.17 -10.23 -15.60
N ASP A 120 14.90 -10.06 -15.94
CA ASP A 120 14.33 -8.78 -16.37
C ASP A 120 14.03 -7.82 -15.20
N MET A 121 14.05 -8.27 -13.94
CA MET A 121 13.61 -7.45 -12.80
C MET A 121 14.39 -6.14 -12.71
N ARG A 122 15.72 -6.21 -12.82
CA ARG A 122 16.58 -5.02 -12.72
C ARG A 122 16.30 -4.05 -13.86
N ALA A 123 16.26 -4.56 -15.09
CA ALA A 123 16.05 -3.75 -16.28
C ALA A 123 14.70 -3.03 -16.23
N LEU A 124 13.63 -3.72 -15.79
CA LEU A 124 12.30 -3.16 -15.62
C LEU A 124 12.24 -2.07 -14.54
N VAL A 125 12.94 -2.25 -13.40
CA VAL A 125 13.01 -1.22 -12.35
C VAL A 125 13.81 -0.01 -12.84
N GLU A 126 14.96 -0.23 -13.46
CA GLU A 126 15.82 0.83 -13.98
C GLU A 126 15.15 1.61 -15.14
N SER A 127 14.29 0.99 -15.94
CA SER A 127 13.56 1.70 -17.00
C SER A 127 12.54 2.70 -16.46
N VAL A 128 12.03 2.50 -15.25
CA VAL A 128 11.03 3.38 -14.60
C VAL A 128 11.65 4.41 -13.67
N TYR A 129 12.73 4.07 -12.97
CA TYR A 129 13.35 4.97 -12.00
C TYR A 129 14.69 5.56 -12.45
N GLY A 130 15.31 4.99 -13.48
CA GLY A 130 16.57 5.47 -14.06
C GLY A 130 16.39 6.69 -14.97
N PRO A 131 17.43 7.07 -15.74
CA PRO A 131 17.35 8.18 -16.68
C PRO A 131 16.27 7.97 -17.75
N GLU A 132 15.71 9.06 -18.27
CA GLU A 132 14.71 9.00 -19.35
C GLU A 132 15.35 8.54 -20.67
N SER A 133 14.62 7.73 -21.43
CA SER A 133 15.06 7.27 -22.76
C SER A 133 14.97 8.40 -23.79
N SER A 134 15.97 8.52 -24.65
CA SER A 134 16.01 9.54 -25.72
C SER A 134 14.98 9.34 -26.83
N ASN A 135 14.45 8.13 -27.00
CA ASN A 135 13.65 7.73 -28.17
C ASN A 135 12.14 7.76 -27.89
N LEU A 136 11.62 8.90 -27.45
CA LEU A 136 10.19 9.08 -27.12
C LEU A 136 9.49 10.03 -28.11
N SER A 137 8.23 9.72 -28.44
CA SER A 137 7.39 10.60 -29.26
C SER A 137 7.19 11.96 -28.57
N ALA A 138 6.87 13.00 -29.35
CA ALA A 138 6.68 14.35 -28.80
C ALA A 138 5.59 14.39 -27.71
N ASN A 139 4.45 13.73 -27.95
CA ASN A 139 3.33 13.66 -26.99
C ASN A 139 3.76 13.02 -25.65
N VAL A 140 4.53 11.92 -25.71
CA VAL A 140 5.00 11.24 -24.49
C VAL A 140 6.00 12.09 -23.73
N ARG A 141 6.88 12.80 -24.43
CA ARG A 141 7.84 13.72 -23.79
C ARG A 141 7.15 14.88 -23.08
N GLU A 142 6.13 15.46 -23.70
CA GLU A 142 5.34 16.52 -23.07
C GLU A 142 4.64 16.01 -21.81
N GLN A 143 3.96 14.86 -21.88
CA GLN A 143 3.31 14.25 -20.72
C GLN A 143 4.30 13.94 -19.58
N LEU A 144 5.48 13.39 -19.90
CA LEU A 144 6.51 13.14 -18.91
C LEU A 144 7.02 14.43 -18.28
N ALA A 145 7.25 15.49 -19.06
CA ALA A 145 7.69 16.77 -18.53
C ALA A 145 6.67 17.38 -17.56
N THR A 146 5.39 17.40 -17.94
CA THR A 146 4.30 17.92 -17.10
C THR A 146 4.17 17.12 -15.81
N THR A 147 4.11 15.78 -15.91
CA THR A 147 3.95 14.92 -14.73
C THR A 147 5.20 14.91 -13.85
N ARG A 148 6.39 15.09 -14.43
CA ARG A 148 7.65 15.23 -13.70
C ARG A 148 7.71 16.50 -12.89
N GLN A 149 7.30 17.63 -13.47
CA GLN A 149 7.24 18.90 -12.74
C GLN A 149 6.33 18.78 -11.51
N LEU A 150 5.14 18.21 -11.67
CA LEU A 150 4.21 17.96 -10.56
C LEU A 150 4.83 17.04 -9.49
N TRP A 151 5.55 16.00 -9.90
CA TRP A 151 6.26 15.12 -8.98
C TRP A 151 7.34 15.87 -8.19
N ASP A 152 8.18 16.65 -8.85
CA ASP A 152 9.28 17.38 -8.22
C ASP A 152 8.74 18.45 -7.23
N GLU A 153 7.62 19.12 -7.57
CA GLU A 153 6.92 20.04 -6.67
C GLU A 153 6.40 19.33 -5.41
N GLN A 154 5.77 18.16 -5.57
CA GLN A 154 5.30 17.33 -4.44
C GLN A 154 6.46 16.83 -3.59
N GLU A 155 7.53 16.35 -4.19
CA GLU A 155 8.73 15.86 -3.50
C GLU A 155 9.40 16.98 -2.70
N THR A 156 9.51 18.18 -3.29
CA THR A 156 10.05 19.37 -2.60
C THR A 156 9.18 19.76 -1.41
N ALA A 157 7.85 19.78 -1.57
CA ALA A 157 6.92 20.06 -0.48
C ALA A 157 7.02 19.02 0.65
N LEU A 158 7.16 17.74 0.30
CA LEU A 158 7.38 16.64 1.24
C LEU A 158 8.70 16.80 2.01
N CYS A 159 9.79 17.15 1.32
CA CYS A 159 11.08 17.38 1.95
C CYS A 159 11.03 18.55 2.95
N HIS A 160 10.37 19.65 2.58
CA HIS A 160 10.20 20.79 3.48
C HIS A 160 9.38 20.44 4.72
N LYS A 161 8.28 19.67 4.57
CA LYS A 161 7.49 19.15 5.70
C LYS A 161 8.29 18.18 6.57
N ALA A 162 9.09 17.29 5.94
CA ALA A 162 9.90 16.31 6.66
C ALA A 162 11.00 16.96 7.50
N ALA A 163 11.59 18.07 7.02
CA ALA A 163 12.66 18.79 7.73
C ALA A 163 12.28 19.21 9.17
N VAL A 164 10.99 19.40 9.45
CA VAL A 164 10.45 19.68 10.80
C VAL A 164 10.59 18.48 11.75
N TYR A 165 10.54 17.26 11.22
CA TYR A 165 10.55 16.01 12.00
C TYR A 165 11.91 15.30 11.99
N LEU A 166 12.84 15.72 11.13
CA LEU A 166 14.15 15.08 10.99
C LEU A 166 15.09 15.50 12.12
N ILE A 167 15.72 14.52 12.74
CA ILE A 167 16.85 14.76 13.62
C ILE A 167 18.02 15.26 12.74
N PRO A 168 18.80 16.27 13.19
CA PRO A 168 19.95 16.74 12.45
C PRO A 168 20.92 15.60 12.09
N GLY A 169 21.56 15.70 10.92
CA GLY A 169 22.56 14.73 10.50
C GLY A 169 23.68 14.57 11.54
N PRO A 170 24.41 13.43 11.53
CA PRO A 170 25.38 13.05 12.56
C PRO A 170 26.71 13.84 12.45
N TYR A 171 26.63 15.15 12.29
CA TYR A 171 27.76 16.06 12.18
C TYR A 171 27.89 16.89 13.46
N PRO A 172 29.09 17.02 14.07
CA PRO A 172 29.29 17.69 15.35
C PRO A 172 28.78 19.14 15.44
N ARG A 173 28.72 19.86 14.30
CA ARG A 173 28.19 21.23 14.22
C ARG A 173 26.67 21.31 14.11
N ALA A 174 26.03 20.20 13.70
CA ALA A 174 24.59 20.11 13.49
C ALA A 174 23.88 19.38 14.64
N PHE A 175 24.54 18.41 15.27
CA PHE A 175 24.04 17.61 16.38
C PHE A 175 24.42 18.25 17.73
N GLN A 176 23.91 19.46 17.98
CA GLN A 176 24.00 20.08 19.30
C GLN A 176 22.69 19.81 20.06
N LEU A 177 22.79 19.18 21.23
CA LEU A 177 21.65 18.70 22.03
C LEU A 177 20.64 19.81 22.37
N ASP A 178 21.10 21.05 22.50
CA ASP A 178 20.28 22.24 22.76
C ASP A 178 19.37 22.61 21.59
N ARG A 179 19.85 22.44 20.35
CA ARG A 179 19.08 22.75 19.13
C ARG A 179 18.08 21.65 18.79
N ALA A 180 18.45 20.39 19.03
CA ALA A 180 17.55 19.25 18.89
C ALA A 180 16.42 19.29 19.94
N ALA A 181 16.70 19.72 21.17
CA ALA A 181 15.70 19.83 22.23
C ALA A 181 14.70 20.98 21.99
N ARG A 182 15.12 22.14 21.47
CA ARG A 182 14.20 23.28 21.26
C ARG A 182 13.10 23.02 20.22
N VAL A 183 13.38 22.24 19.18
CA VAL A 183 12.38 21.85 18.17
C VAL A 183 11.34 20.88 18.75
N LEU A 184 11.66 20.18 19.84
CA LEU A 184 10.81 19.14 20.43
C LEU A 184 9.77 19.67 21.45
N PHE A 185 9.89 20.90 21.94
CA PHE A 185 9.14 21.40 23.11
C PHE A 185 8.49 22.79 22.91
N GLU A 186 8.11 23.19 21.68
CA GLU A 186 7.18 24.33 21.54
C GLU A 186 5.82 23.90 22.12
N ASP A 187 5.54 24.28 23.37
CA ASP A 187 4.29 24.09 24.11
C ASP A 187 3.18 25.00 23.53
N ASP A 188 2.28 24.41 22.76
CA ASP A 188 0.95 24.92 22.43
C ASP A 188 -0.03 24.07 23.25
N GLU A 189 -0.51 24.62 24.38
CA GLU A 189 -1.29 23.95 25.43
C GLU A 189 -2.63 23.34 24.94
N SER A 190 -2.96 23.46 23.65
CA SER A 190 -4.24 23.02 23.08
C SER A 190 -4.21 21.62 22.43
N LEU A 191 -3.04 21.00 22.21
CA LEU A 191 -2.94 19.73 21.46
C LEU A 191 -2.13 18.67 22.22
N GLN A 192 -2.81 17.80 22.98
CA GLN A 192 -2.25 16.54 23.52
C GLN A 192 -1.78 15.52 22.45
N SER A 193 -1.63 15.92 21.18
CA SER A 193 -1.13 15.08 20.08
C SER A 193 0.36 15.32 19.79
N TYR A 194 1.18 15.55 20.81
CA TYR A 194 2.61 15.79 20.66
C TYR A 194 3.32 14.60 20.02
N PHE A 195 3.81 14.84 18.80
CA PHE A 195 4.93 14.18 18.13
C PHE A 195 4.99 12.64 18.26
N SER A 196 3.98 11.95 17.71
CA SER A 196 4.30 10.68 17.07
C SER A 196 5.26 11.00 15.92
N ALA A 197 6.52 10.54 15.98
CA ALA A 197 7.47 10.70 14.88
C ALA A 197 6.80 10.23 13.57
N ARG A 198 6.43 11.19 12.71
CA ARG A 198 5.72 10.90 11.45
C ARG A 198 6.74 10.43 10.43
N THR A 199 7.04 9.15 10.47
CA THR A 199 7.95 8.50 9.51
C THR A 199 7.29 8.18 8.17
N ARG A 200 5.97 8.41 8.04
CA ARG A 200 5.20 8.30 6.80
C ARG A 200 4.26 9.49 6.66
N HIS A 201 4.28 10.16 5.52
CA HIS A 201 3.18 11.03 5.13
C HIS A 201 2.01 10.13 4.70
N GLY A 202 0.85 10.32 5.31
CA GLY A 202 -0.31 9.46 5.09
C GLY A 202 -1.51 9.99 5.87
N HIS A 203 -2.70 9.60 5.42
CA HIS A 203 -3.97 10.08 5.97
C HIS A 203 -4.06 9.82 7.47
N HIS A 204 -4.57 10.80 8.20
CA HIS A 204 -4.94 10.58 9.59
C HIS A 204 -5.96 9.44 9.64
N THR A 205 -5.62 8.35 10.33
CA THR A 205 -6.55 7.24 10.58
C THR A 205 -7.03 7.29 12.02
N ALA A 206 -8.30 6.95 12.22
CA ALA A 206 -8.88 6.72 13.52
C ALA A 206 -9.10 5.22 13.71
N LEU A 207 -8.69 4.70 14.86
CA LEU A 207 -9.04 3.35 15.28
C LEU A 207 -10.47 3.38 15.80
N VAL A 208 -11.39 2.76 15.08
CA VAL A 208 -12.82 2.73 15.41
C VAL A 208 -13.18 1.32 15.88
N LEU A 209 -13.89 1.24 17.00
CA LEU A 209 -14.46 0.00 17.53
C LEU A 209 -15.87 -0.19 16.96
N ILE A 210 -16.10 -1.29 16.25
CA ILE A 210 -17.42 -1.65 15.75
C ILE A 210 -18.02 -2.65 16.74
N VAL A 211 -19.06 -2.25 17.46
CA VAL A 211 -19.72 -3.04 18.50
C VAL A 211 -21.23 -2.87 18.39
N ASP A 212 -21.98 -3.91 18.73
CA ASP A 212 -23.43 -3.79 18.82
C ASP A 212 -23.81 -2.82 19.94
N ARG A 213 -24.91 -2.07 19.75
CA ARG A 213 -25.36 -1.08 20.71
C ARG A 213 -25.62 -1.68 22.09
N VAL A 214 -26.19 -2.88 22.16
CA VAL A 214 -26.51 -3.57 23.42
C VAL A 214 -25.24 -3.95 24.17
N ASP A 215 -24.25 -4.47 23.45
CA ASP A 215 -22.95 -4.84 24.02
C ASP A 215 -22.19 -3.59 24.51
N TRP A 216 -22.26 -2.49 23.77
CA TRP A 216 -21.67 -1.21 24.16
C TRP A 216 -22.33 -0.65 25.42
N GLU A 217 -23.66 -0.64 25.49
CA GLU A 217 -24.39 -0.17 26.67
C GLU A 217 -24.05 -1.00 27.90
N ALA A 218 -23.92 -2.33 27.77
CA ALA A 218 -23.52 -3.22 28.87
C ALA A 218 -22.10 -2.93 29.40
N VAL A 219 -21.16 -2.58 28.51
CA VAL A 219 -19.77 -2.26 28.88
C VAL A 219 -19.61 -0.83 29.40
N SER A 220 -20.32 0.13 28.81
CA SER A 220 -20.22 1.56 29.16
C SER A 220 -20.91 1.92 30.47
N HIS A 221 -22.00 1.22 30.83
CA HIS A 221 -22.69 1.42 32.11
C HIS A 221 -22.09 0.57 33.25
N SER A 222 -21.08 -0.26 32.96
CA SER A 222 -20.33 -0.98 33.99
C SER A 222 -19.39 -0.03 34.74
N ALA A 223 -19.56 0.06 36.07
CA ALA A 223 -18.64 0.80 36.95
C ALA A 223 -17.23 0.17 37.06
N ARG A 224 -17.03 -1.04 36.53
CA ARG A 224 -15.74 -1.74 36.52
C ARG A 224 -15.16 -1.79 35.12
N ALA A 225 -13.84 -1.57 35.03
CA ALA A 225 -13.10 -1.74 33.80
C ALA A 225 -13.29 -3.18 33.25
N PRO A 226 -13.54 -3.35 31.95
CA PRO A 226 -13.72 -4.66 31.35
C PRO A 226 -12.47 -5.53 31.52
N SER A 227 -12.69 -6.84 31.68
CA SER A 227 -11.59 -7.79 31.84
C SER A 227 -10.67 -7.79 30.60
N ARG A 228 -9.41 -8.21 30.78
CA ARG A 228 -8.44 -8.33 29.68
C ARG A 228 -8.96 -9.17 28.51
N ARG A 229 -9.75 -10.20 28.78
CA ARG A 229 -10.35 -11.06 27.76
C ARG A 229 -11.41 -10.32 26.93
N VAL A 230 -12.24 -9.52 27.58
CA VAL A 230 -13.26 -8.67 26.91
C VAL A 230 -12.56 -7.59 26.09
N LEU A 231 -11.55 -6.92 26.65
CA LEU A 231 -10.75 -5.95 25.90
C LEU A 231 -10.09 -6.57 24.67
N GLN A 232 -9.54 -7.78 24.79
CA GLN A 232 -9.00 -8.50 23.62
C GLN A 232 -10.07 -8.77 22.57
N GLN A 233 -11.28 -9.17 22.95
CA GLN A 233 -12.38 -9.38 22.00
C GLN A 233 -12.83 -8.08 21.32
N LEU A 234 -12.92 -6.98 22.06
CA LEU A 234 -13.23 -5.67 21.49
C LEU A 234 -12.13 -5.20 20.53
N MET A 235 -10.86 -5.37 20.90
CA MET A 235 -9.73 -5.03 20.01
C MET A 235 -9.75 -5.83 18.69
N LEU A 236 -10.28 -7.06 18.67
CA LEU A 236 -10.46 -7.84 17.44
C LEU A 236 -11.53 -7.26 16.49
N GLN A 237 -12.41 -6.39 17.00
CA GLN A 237 -13.46 -5.72 16.23
C GLN A 237 -13.08 -4.29 15.82
N THR A 238 -11.84 -3.88 16.10
CA THR A 238 -11.37 -2.55 15.70
C THR A 238 -11.00 -2.50 14.22
N VAL A 239 -11.29 -1.37 13.58
CA VAL A 239 -10.96 -1.08 12.19
C VAL A 239 -10.32 0.30 12.12
N ASN A 240 -9.24 0.43 11.35
CA ASN A 240 -8.67 1.75 11.03
C ASN A 240 -9.45 2.36 9.88
N LEU A 241 -10.05 3.53 10.12
CA LEU A 241 -10.75 4.31 9.10
C LEU A 241 -9.98 5.61 8.82
N PRO A 242 -9.95 6.09 7.56
CA PRO A 242 -9.54 7.45 7.28
C PRO A 242 -10.41 8.45 8.06
N ARG A 243 -9.80 9.44 8.72
CA ARG A 243 -10.53 10.38 9.59
C ARG A 243 -11.61 11.16 8.84
N TRP A 244 -11.36 11.51 7.58
CA TRP A 244 -12.31 12.24 6.73
C TRP A 244 -13.58 11.42 6.39
N TRP A 245 -13.67 10.13 6.74
CA TRP A 245 -14.92 9.35 6.67
C TRP A 245 -15.86 9.61 7.85
N LEU A 246 -15.38 10.25 8.91
CA LEU A 246 -16.17 10.55 10.09
C LEU A 246 -16.87 11.90 9.90
N ARG A 247 -18.11 12.02 10.41
CA ARG A 247 -18.86 13.28 10.36
C ARG A 247 -18.08 14.39 11.08
N ASP A 248 -18.23 15.61 10.58
CA ASP A 248 -17.65 16.83 11.14
C ASP A 248 -16.11 16.92 11.05
N ILE A 249 -15.49 16.17 10.13
CA ILE A 249 -14.08 16.29 9.78
C ILE A 249 -13.97 16.66 8.30
N GLU A 250 -13.41 17.83 7.99
CA GLU A 250 -13.12 18.24 6.62
C GLU A 250 -12.07 17.30 5.99
N ALA A 251 -12.28 16.92 4.73
CA ALA A 251 -11.29 16.18 3.98
C ALA A 251 -10.07 17.07 3.70
N GLU A 252 -8.87 16.53 3.83
CA GLU A 252 -7.65 17.22 3.37
C GLU A 252 -7.69 17.40 1.85
N ASP A 253 -7.12 18.50 1.34
CA ASP A 253 -7.08 18.84 -0.09
C ASP A 253 -6.70 17.64 -0.97
N GLY A 254 -7.58 17.30 -1.93
CA GLY A 254 -7.36 16.24 -2.92
C GLY A 254 -8.16 14.95 -2.73
N PHE A 255 -9.02 14.87 -1.70
CA PHE A 255 -9.84 13.68 -1.41
C PHE A 255 -11.32 14.04 -1.23
N ASP A 256 -12.02 14.29 -2.33
CA ASP A 256 -13.48 14.31 -2.29
C ASP A 256 -14.03 12.88 -2.11
N PRO A 257 -15.06 12.68 -1.26
CA PRO A 257 -15.73 11.40 -1.17
C PRO A 257 -16.33 11.01 -2.54
N PRO A 258 -16.29 9.73 -2.92
CA PRO A 258 -17.01 9.31 -4.12
C PRO A 258 -18.50 9.62 -3.93
N MET A 259 -19.08 10.39 -4.85
CA MET A 259 -20.54 10.48 -5.00
C MET A 259 -21.15 9.10 -5.28
#